data_AF-A0AAU8WXT3-F1
#
_entry.id   AF-A0AAU8WXT3-F1
#
_cell.length_a   1.000
_cell.length_b   1.000
_cell.length_c   1.000
_cell.angle_alpha   90.00
_cell.angle_beta   90.00
_cell.angle_gamma   90.00
#
_symmetry.space_group_name_H-M   'P 1'
#
loop_
_entity.id
_entity.type
_entity.pdbx_description
1 polymer ?
#
loop_
_entity_poly.entity_id
_entity_poly.type
_entity_poly.pdbx_seq_one_letter_code
_entity_poly.pdbx_strand_id
1 'polypeptide(L)'
;MNYSLTLMALLIAPTCLAQQPQVCLPNTDLNPNQRFSHAILNTDMGDYKVVNDEATGLQWSYCLVGQTLNADQINCDGQPVVPYDVTPVEQYKPNIRAKVLDALFSEKQKLGSEGASWRLPNTQELLSIYNDRCYPNTYPAFHFSFGLTEEEISQLANIKVDWKLPDAEINALSAELERGSAYQTMNLTTDSVLQGYDYYYYTVPFKELSSPIKMNSNKNPGMLRLVRTIPTEP
;
A
#
# COMPACT_ATOMS: atom_id res chain seq x y z
N MET A 1 -44.13 -45.74 4.51
CA MET A 1 -42.98 -45.08 5.17
C MET A 1 -42.42 -44.07 4.19
N ASN A 2 -42.77 -42.79 4.35
CA ASN A 2 -42.27 -41.72 3.50
C ASN A 2 -41.05 -41.10 4.19
N TYR A 3 -39.87 -41.18 3.57
CA TYR A 3 -38.69 -40.47 4.01
C TYR A 3 -38.65 -39.10 3.32
N SER A 4 -38.83 -38.05 4.10
CA SER A 4 -38.68 -36.66 3.68
C SER A 4 -37.19 -36.30 3.71
N LEU A 5 -36.59 -36.05 2.55
CA LEU A 5 -35.24 -35.48 2.42
C LEU A 5 -35.35 -33.96 2.42
N THR A 6 -35.00 -33.32 3.52
CA THR A 6 -34.66 -31.89 3.57
C THR A 6 -33.16 -31.75 3.39
N LEU A 7 -32.70 -31.34 2.21
CA LEU A 7 -31.32 -30.92 2.00
C LEU A 7 -31.23 -29.40 2.22
N MET A 8 -30.38 -29.05 3.19
CA MET A 8 -30.08 -27.71 3.68
C MET A 8 -29.43 -26.88 2.57
N ALA A 9 -30.02 -25.74 2.22
CA ALA A 9 -29.38 -24.76 1.34
C ALA A 9 -28.21 -24.11 2.10
N LEU A 10 -26.97 -24.35 1.64
CA LEU A 10 -25.80 -23.59 2.07
C LEU A 10 -25.97 -22.14 1.57
N LEU A 11 -26.32 -21.23 2.48
CA LEU A 11 -26.17 -19.80 2.26
C LEU A 11 -24.68 -19.48 2.31
N ILE A 12 -24.07 -19.32 1.13
CA ILE A 12 -22.75 -18.69 1.00
C ILE A 12 -23.00 -17.22 1.37
N ALA A 13 -22.70 -16.84 2.61
CA ALA A 13 -22.67 -15.44 2.98
C ALA A 13 -21.54 -14.78 2.18
N PRO A 14 -21.81 -13.72 1.39
CA PRO A 14 -20.73 -12.94 0.82
C PRO A 14 -19.95 -12.36 1.99
N THR A 15 -18.68 -12.73 2.11
CA THR A 15 -17.73 -12.02 2.97
C THR A 15 -17.63 -10.62 2.41
N CYS A 16 -18.45 -9.70 2.92
CA CYS A 16 -18.29 -8.29 2.69
C CYS A 16 -16.94 -7.94 3.29
N LEU A 17 -15.91 -7.85 2.45
CA LEU A 17 -14.59 -7.37 2.86
C LEU A 17 -14.83 -6.01 3.52
N ALA A 18 -14.43 -5.89 4.79
CA ALA A 18 -14.51 -4.64 5.50
C ALA A 18 -13.54 -3.67 4.84
N GLN A 19 -14.06 -2.86 3.90
CA GLN A 19 -13.33 -1.72 3.37
C GLN A 19 -13.01 -0.81 4.56
N GLN A 20 -11.74 -0.46 4.77
CA GLN A 20 -11.41 0.53 5.79
C GLN A 20 -12.10 1.85 5.38
N PRO A 21 -13.11 2.31 6.14
CA PRO A 21 -13.90 3.44 5.70
C PRO A 21 -13.01 4.68 5.69
N GLN A 22 -13.01 5.39 4.55
CA GLN A 22 -12.43 6.72 4.55
C GLN A 22 -13.36 7.67 5.30
N VAL A 23 -12.88 8.21 6.41
CA VAL A 23 -13.65 9.08 7.29
C VAL A 23 -12.93 10.41 7.40
N CYS A 24 -13.59 11.51 7.05
CA CYS A 24 -13.02 12.84 7.21
C CYS A 24 -13.83 13.68 8.20
N LEU A 25 -13.16 14.59 8.90
CA LEU A 25 -13.79 15.55 9.79
C LEU A 25 -14.82 16.40 9.00
N PRO A 26 -15.87 16.92 9.67
CA PRO A 26 -16.82 17.83 9.04
C PRO A 26 -16.13 19.03 8.37
N ASN A 27 -16.70 19.50 7.26
CA ASN A 27 -16.22 20.64 6.47
C ASN A 27 -14.79 20.51 5.92
N THR A 28 -14.24 19.30 5.86
CA THR A 28 -12.97 19.05 5.18
C THR A 28 -13.16 19.26 3.69
N ASP A 29 -12.31 20.08 3.07
CA ASP A 29 -12.23 20.17 1.63
C ASP A 29 -11.59 18.89 1.08
N LEU A 30 -12.41 18.03 0.47
CA LEU A 30 -12.00 16.72 -0.01
C LEU A 30 -11.25 16.79 -1.35
N ASN A 31 -11.36 17.90 -2.07
CA ASN A 31 -10.68 18.13 -3.33
C ASN A 31 -10.49 19.64 -3.58
N PRO A 32 -9.55 20.27 -2.88
CA PRO A 32 -9.39 21.72 -2.90
C PRO A 32 -9.10 22.22 -4.29
N ASN A 33 -9.89 23.21 -4.76
CA ASN A 33 -9.81 23.77 -6.10
C ASN A 33 -9.91 22.73 -7.23
N GLN A 34 -10.59 21.59 -7.02
CA GLN A 34 -10.66 20.50 -7.98
C GLN A 34 -9.27 19.96 -8.39
N ARG A 35 -8.30 20.02 -7.48
CA ARG A 35 -6.90 19.62 -7.67
C ARG A 35 -6.72 18.20 -8.20
N PHE A 36 -7.55 17.25 -7.75
CA PHE A 36 -7.42 15.85 -8.08
C PHE A 36 -8.44 15.40 -9.12
N SER A 37 -7.97 14.68 -10.14
CA SER A 37 -8.82 14.00 -11.13
C SER A 37 -8.38 12.55 -11.32
N HIS A 38 -9.32 11.66 -11.67
CA HIS A 38 -9.01 10.27 -12.00
C HIS A 38 -8.99 10.06 -13.51
N ALA A 39 -8.09 9.20 -13.97
CA ALA A 39 -8.05 8.73 -15.36
C ALA A 39 -7.74 7.23 -15.41
N ILE A 40 -8.06 6.60 -16.55
CA ILE A 40 -7.72 5.21 -16.84
C ILE A 40 -6.68 5.20 -17.95
N LEU A 41 -5.57 4.51 -17.71
CA LEU A 41 -4.58 4.18 -18.73
C LEU A 41 -4.89 2.77 -19.23
N ASN A 42 -5.02 2.62 -20.56
CA ASN A 42 -5.13 1.30 -21.16
C ASN A 42 -3.73 0.70 -21.27
N THR A 43 -3.45 -0.32 -20.46
CA THR A 43 -2.16 -1.02 -20.49
C THR A 43 -2.35 -2.42 -21.08
N ASP A 44 -1.25 -3.07 -21.48
CA ASP A 44 -1.26 -4.44 -22.00
C ASP A 44 -1.82 -5.46 -20.98
N MET A 45 -1.95 -5.08 -19.70
CA MET A 45 -2.55 -5.91 -18.64
C MET A 45 -3.95 -5.44 -18.20
N GLY A 46 -4.56 -4.52 -18.95
CA GLY A 46 -5.87 -3.96 -18.65
C GLY A 46 -5.83 -2.56 -18.08
N ASP A 47 -6.98 -2.13 -17.56
CA ASP A 47 -7.19 -0.76 -17.08
C ASP A 47 -6.34 -0.46 -15.85
N TYR A 48 -5.55 0.62 -15.94
CA TYR A 48 -4.75 1.13 -14.85
C TYR A 48 -5.23 2.51 -14.42
N LYS A 49 -5.88 2.59 -13.26
CA LYS A 49 -6.40 3.85 -12.74
C LYS A 49 -5.30 4.69 -12.10
N VAL A 50 -5.34 5.99 -12.39
CA VAL A 50 -4.40 6.98 -11.87
C VAL A 50 -5.12 8.18 -11.27
N VAL A 51 -4.42 8.92 -10.42
CA VAL A 51 -4.85 10.20 -9.84
C VAL A 51 -3.93 11.30 -10.37
N ASN A 52 -4.44 12.23 -11.17
CA ASN A 52 -3.72 13.44 -11.54
C ASN A 52 -3.85 14.46 -10.41
N ASP A 53 -2.74 15.06 -10.04
CA ASP A 53 -2.64 16.16 -9.09
C ASP A 53 -2.16 17.41 -9.83
N GLU A 54 -3.11 18.25 -10.22
CA GLU A 54 -2.86 19.46 -11.01
C GLU A 54 -1.99 20.49 -10.27
N ALA A 55 -1.99 20.48 -8.93
CA ALA A 55 -1.20 21.43 -8.15
C ALA A 55 0.29 21.09 -8.14
N THR A 56 0.63 19.81 -8.23
CA THR A 56 2.03 19.35 -8.23
C THR A 56 2.52 18.94 -9.62
N GLY A 57 1.62 18.76 -10.59
CA GLY A 57 1.94 18.22 -11.92
C GLY A 57 2.27 16.72 -11.89
N LEU A 58 1.84 16.01 -10.85
CA LEU A 58 2.14 14.60 -10.64
C LEU A 58 0.93 13.72 -10.95
N GLN A 59 1.21 12.53 -11.48
CA GLN A 59 0.25 11.47 -11.68
C GLN A 59 0.62 10.29 -10.77
N TRP A 60 -0.34 9.85 -9.98
CA TRP A 60 -0.16 8.84 -8.94
C TRP A 60 -0.86 7.54 -9.32
N SER A 61 -0.30 6.41 -8.93
CA SER A 61 -1.02 5.14 -9.00
C SER A 61 -2.23 5.21 -8.07
N TYR A 62 -3.40 4.79 -8.55
CA TYR A 62 -4.59 4.71 -7.70
C TYR A 62 -4.43 3.59 -6.67
N CYS A 63 -4.15 2.38 -7.17
CA CYS A 63 -3.83 1.23 -6.35
C CYS A 63 -2.39 1.27 -5.84
N LEU A 64 -2.17 0.66 -4.68
CA LEU A 64 -0.82 0.37 -4.20
C LEU A 64 -0.25 -0.81 -5.00
N VAL A 65 1.08 -0.88 -5.10
CA VAL A 65 1.77 -1.96 -5.82
C VAL A 65 1.36 -3.31 -5.24
N GLY A 66 1.06 -4.27 -6.11
CA GLY A 66 0.61 -5.61 -5.74
C GLY A 66 -0.90 -5.77 -5.65
N GLN A 67 -1.66 -4.68 -5.72
CA GLN A 67 -3.11 -4.72 -5.85
C GLN A 67 -3.54 -4.60 -7.31
N THR A 68 -4.78 -4.97 -7.59
CA THR A 68 -5.37 -4.87 -8.94
C THR A 68 -6.66 -4.08 -8.89
N LEU A 69 -6.88 -3.21 -9.87
CA LEU A 69 -8.14 -2.48 -9.99
C LEU A 69 -9.29 -3.48 -10.23
N ASN A 70 -10.36 -3.37 -9.44
CA ASN A 70 -11.51 -4.24 -9.58
C ASN A 70 -12.32 -3.89 -10.84
N ALA A 71 -13.21 -4.81 -11.26
CA ALA A 71 -14.03 -4.63 -12.46
C ALA A 71 -14.91 -3.37 -12.44
N ASP A 72 -15.34 -2.93 -11.26
CA ASP A 72 -16.14 -1.71 -11.09
C ASP A 72 -15.30 -0.42 -11.14
N GLN A 73 -13.97 -0.53 -11.26
CA GLN A 73 -13.00 0.58 -11.28
C GLN A 73 -13.05 1.51 -10.04
N ILE A 74 -13.59 1.01 -8.93
CA ILE A 74 -13.78 1.76 -7.68
C ILE A 74 -12.76 1.31 -6.63
N ASN A 75 -12.45 0.02 -6.56
CA ASN A 75 -11.63 -0.56 -5.49
C ASN A 75 -10.37 -1.23 -6.05
N CYS A 76 -9.40 -1.42 -5.16
CA CYS A 76 -8.21 -2.20 -5.42
C CYS A 76 -8.30 -3.50 -4.63
N ASP A 77 -8.34 -4.62 -5.34
CA ASP A 77 -8.40 -5.96 -4.78
C ASP A 77 -7.00 -6.49 -4.48
N GLY A 78 -6.92 -7.39 -3.49
CA GLY A 78 -5.66 -7.96 -3.02
C GLY A 78 -4.95 -7.10 -1.97
N GLN A 79 -3.77 -7.56 -1.57
CA GLN A 79 -2.97 -6.94 -0.50
C GLN A 79 -1.81 -6.15 -1.11
N PRO A 80 -1.52 -4.93 -0.64
CA PRO A 80 -0.34 -4.19 -1.06
C PRO A 80 0.94 -4.94 -0.72
N VAL A 81 1.92 -4.94 -1.61
CA VAL A 81 3.24 -5.48 -1.33
C VAL A 81 3.93 -4.63 -0.26
N VAL A 82 4.47 -5.29 0.76
CA VAL A 82 5.41 -4.72 1.74
C VAL A 82 6.73 -5.46 1.56
N PRO A 83 7.72 -4.88 0.83
CA PRO A 83 8.93 -5.61 0.50
C PRO A 83 9.78 -5.90 1.75
N TYR A 84 10.06 -7.17 2.00
CA TYR A 84 10.95 -7.59 3.08
C TYR A 84 11.86 -8.71 2.60
N ASP A 85 13.13 -8.67 3.00
CA ASP A 85 14.09 -9.69 2.62
C ASP A 85 14.11 -10.84 3.62
N VAL A 86 13.45 -11.94 3.26
CA VAL A 86 13.40 -13.18 4.06
C VAL A 86 14.75 -13.93 4.07
N THR A 87 15.70 -13.53 3.23
CA THR A 87 17.06 -14.07 3.13
C THR A 87 18.07 -12.94 3.35
N PRO A 88 18.17 -12.43 4.58
CA PRO A 88 18.86 -11.18 4.85
C PRO A 88 20.36 -11.24 4.48
N VAL A 89 20.94 -10.09 4.12
CA VAL A 89 22.36 -9.98 3.74
C VAL A 89 23.32 -10.31 4.88
N GLU A 90 22.90 -10.04 6.12
CA GLU A 90 23.57 -10.46 7.35
C GLU A 90 22.52 -10.95 8.34
N GLN A 91 22.93 -11.73 9.35
CA GLN A 91 22.04 -12.17 10.42
C GLN A 91 21.32 -10.95 11.03
N TYR A 92 19.99 -10.95 10.97
CA TYR A 92 19.11 -9.86 11.44
C TYR A 92 19.18 -8.53 10.66
N LYS A 93 19.78 -8.50 9.47
CA LYS A 93 19.78 -7.30 8.59
C LYS A 93 19.16 -7.60 7.22
N PRO A 94 17.84 -7.47 7.05
CA PRO A 94 17.20 -7.61 5.75
C PRO A 94 17.67 -6.53 4.78
N ASN A 95 17.78 -6.88 3.48
CA ASN A 95 17.98 -5.91 2.41
C ASN A 95 16.65 -5.45 1.81
N ILE A 96 15.91 -4.65 2.57
CA ILE A 96 14.63 -4.06 2.14
C ILE A 96 14.82 -3.30 0.84
N ARG A 97 15.95 -2.60 0.69
CA ARG A 97 16.25 -1.81 -0.49
C ARG A 97 16.21 -2.64 -1.77
N ALA A 98 16.90 -3.78 -1.79
CA ALA A 98 16.90 -4.67 -2.95
C ALA A 98 15.47 -5.15 -3.27
N LYS A 99 14.71 -5.56 -2.25
CA LYS A 99 13.34 -6.06 -2.45
C LYS A 99 12.36 -4.99 -2.94
N VAL A 100 12.53 -3.75 -2.50
CA VAL A 100 11.77 -2.61 -3.03
C VAL A 100 12.09 -2.38 -4.51
N LEU A 101 13.36 -2.45 -4.90
CA LEU A 101 13.77 -2.31 -6.30
C LEU A 101 13.23 -3.46 -7.17
N ASP A 102 13.25 -4.70 -6.68
CA ASP A 102 12.69 -5.87 -7.37
C ASP A 102 11.17 -5.69 -7.59
N ALA A 103 10.45 -5.26 -6.55
CA ALA A 103 9.00 -5.01 -6.62
C ALA A 103 8.67 -3.87 -7.58
N LEU A 104 9.43 -2.77 -7.52
CA LEU A 104 9.28 -1.63 -8.42
C LEU A 104 9.57 -2.03 -9.87
N PHE A 105 10.65 -2.77 -10.12
CA PHE A 105 10.99 -3.24 -11.46
C PHE A 105 9.89 -4.14 -12.03
N SER A 106 9.42 -5.11 -11.24
CA SER A 106 8.32 -6.00 -11.62
C SER A 106 7.05 -5.21 -11.95
N GLU A 107 6.72 -4.19 -11.15
CA GLU A 107 5.55 -3.36 -11.40
C GLU A 107 5.69 -2.47 -12.64
N LYS A 108 6.87 -1.91 -12.89
CA LYS A 108 7.14 -1.13 -14.10
C LYS A 108 7.04 -1.99 -15.36
N GLN A 109 7.57 -3.22 -15.32
CA GLN A 109 7.48 -4.13 -16.47
C GLN A 109 6.03 -4.45 -16.84
N LYS A 110 5.17 -4.65 -15.84
CA LYS A 110 3.73 -4.86 -16.02
C LYS A 110 3.03 -3.69 -16.73
N LEU A 111 3.51 -2.47 -16.53
CA LEU A 111 2.95 -1.25 -17.13
C LEU A 111 3.51 -0.97 -18.55
N GLY A 112 4.38 -1.82 -19.09
CA GLY A 112 4.92 -1.64 -20.45
C GLY A 112 5.64 -0.30 -20.64
N SER A 113 5.39 0.38 -21.77
CA SER A 113 5.95 1.70 -22.07
C SER A 113 5.53 2.77 -21.06
N GLU A 114 4.29 2.70 -20.55
CA GLU A 114 3.80 3.60 -19.52
C GLU A 114 4.61 3.48 -18.23
N GLY A 115 5.13 2.28 -17.96
CA GLY A 115 5.90 1.91 -16.77
C GLY A 115 7.23 2.63 -16.57
N ALA A 116 7.87 3.10 -17.65
CA ALA A 116 9.25 3.55 -17.60
C ALA A 116 9.48 4.77 -16.67
N SER A 117 8.52 5.70 -16.65
CA SER A 117 8.60 6.96 -15.90
C SER A 117 8.08 6.88 -14.46
N TRP A 118 7.38 5.80 -14.10
CA TRP A 118 6.91 5.59 -12.74
C TRP A 118 8.08 5.43 -11.78
N ARG A 119 7.93 5.84 -10.54
CA ARG A 119 8.95 5.69 -9.49
C ARG A 119 8.29 5.74 -8.12
N LEU A 120 9.09 5.49 -7.09
CA LEU A 120 8.67 5.84 -5.74
C LEU A 120 8.62 7.37 -5.59
N PRO A 121 7.67 7.88 -4.78
CA PRO A 121 7.62 9.28 -4.43
C PRO A 121 8.74 9.62 -3.45
N ASN A 122 9.21 10.85 -3.49
CA ASN A 122 9.99 11.37 -2.37
C ASN A 122 9.06 11.79 -1.22
N THR A 123 9.66 12.16 -0.10
CA THR A 123 8.92 12.60 1.10
C THR A 123 7.96 13.76 0.83
N GLN A 124 8.41 14.81 0.14
CA GLN A 124 7.60 16.01 -0.09
C GLN A 124 6.38 15.69 -0.94
N GLU A 125 6.55 14.81 -1.93
CA GLU A 125 5.45 14.32 -2.77
C GLU A 125 4.43 13.54 -1.94
N LEU A 126 4.85 12.63 -1.06
CA LEU A 126 3.93 11.93 -0.15
C LEU A 126 3.19 12.91 0.78
N LEU A 127 3.90 13.90 1.32
CA LEU A 127 3.27 14.92 2.17
C LEU A 127 2.28 15.79 1.39
N SER A 128 2.43 15.93 0.07
CA SER A 128 1.51 16.71 -0.75
C SER A 128 0.11 16.09 -0.86
N ILE A 129 -0.01 14.77 -0.64
CA ILE A 129 -1.27 14.02 -0.65
C ILE A 129 -1.79 13.72 0.76
N TYR A 130 -1.08 14.18 1.79
CA TYR A 130 -1.44 14.03 3.19
C TYR A 130 -2.59 14.99 3.56
N ASN A 131 -3.60 14.47 4.25
CA ASN A 131 -4.73 15.23 4.77
C ASN A 131 -5.00 14.78 6.21
N ASP A 132 -4.56 15.59 7.18
CA ASP A 132 -4.69 15.31 8.62
C ASP A 132 -6.12 15.35 9.15
N ARG A 133 -7.09 15.73 8.31
CA ARG A 133 -8.51 15.74 8.63
C ARG A 133 -9.21 14.46 8.21
N CYS A 134 -8.52 13.52 7.59
CA CYS A 134 -9.07 12.26 7.10
C CYS A 134 -8.40 11.06 7.77
N TYR A 135 -9.11 9.94 7.83
CA TYR A 135 -8.60 8.63 8.17
C TYR A 135 -8.88 7.67 7.01
N PRO A 136 -7.87 6.99 6.43
CA PRO A 136 -6.44 7.34 6.50
C PRO A 136 -6.18 8.82 6.20
N ASN A 137 -5.01 9.35 6.60
CA ASN A 137 -4.58 10.75 6.42
C ASN A 137 -4.27 11.09 4.94
N THR A 138 -5.13 10.70 4.01
CA THR A 138 -5.05 11.01 2.58
C THR A 138 -6.33 11.69 2.11
N TYR A 139 -6.24 12.45 1.01
CA TYR A 139 -7.45 12.90 0.31
C TYR A 139 -8.22 11.71 -0.27
N PRO A 140 -9.56 11.80 -0.41
CA PRO A 140 -10.37 10.72 -1.00
C PRO A 140 -10.00 10.28 -2.39
N ALA A 141 -9.34 11.13 -3.16
CA ALA A 141 -8.79 10.75 -4.46
C ALA A 141 -7.76 9.60 -4.37
N PHE A 142 -7.11 9.41 -3.22
CA PHE A 142 -6.07 8.39 -2.98
C PHE A 142 -6.55 7.24 -2.10
N HIS A 143 -7.86 6.96 -2.06
CA HIS A 143 -8.40 5.85 -1.29
C HIS A 143 -7.68 4.53 -1.63
N PHE A 144 -7.45 3.69 -0.62
CA PHE A 144 -6.95 2.33 -0.76
C PHE A 144 -7.56 1.45 0.35
N SER A 145 -7.62 0.15 0.09
CA SER A 145 -7.99 -0.86 1.07
C SER A 145 -6.88 -1.91 1.16
N PHE A 146 -6.86 -2.72 2.21
CA PHE A 146 -5.88 -3.80 2.36
C PHE A 146 -6.44 -5.19 2.04
N GLY A 147 -7.76 -5.29 1.78
CA GLY A 147 -8.44 -6.58 1.72
C GLY A 147 -8.37 -7.38 3.03
N LEU A 148 -8.15 -6.71 4.16
CA LEU A 148 -8.02 -7.26 5.50
C LEU A 148 -8.85 -6.41 6.48
N THR A 149 -9.40 -7.07 7.49
CA THR A 149 -10.03 -6.44 8.65
C THR A 149 -8.99 -5.84 9.59
N GLU A 150 -9.41 -4.91 10.46
CA GLU A 150 -8.54 -4.36 11.50
C GLU A 150 -8.01 -5.42 12.46
N GLU A 151 -8.81 -6.45 12.73
CA GLU A 151 -8.40 -7.56 13.61
C GLU A 151 -7.32 -8.42 12.94
N GLU A 152 -7.46 -8.75 11.66
CA GLU A 152 -6.41 -9.47 10.91
C GLU A 152 -5.10 -8.67 10.85
N ILE A 153 -5.18 -7.36 10.58
CA ILE A 153 -4.01 -6.47 10.60
C ILE A 153 -3.37 -6.45 11.99
N SER A 154 -4.18 -6.38 13.06
CA SER A 154 -3.71 -6.41 14.44
C SER A 154 -3.02 -7.75 14.76
N GLN A 155 -3.58 -8.87 14.31
CA GLN A 155 -2.98 -10.20 14.50
C GLN A 155 -1.63 -10.30 13.79
N LEU A 156 -1.52 -9.83 12.53
CA LEU A 156 -0.25 -9.77 11.80
C LEU A 156 0.78 -8.89 12.52
N ALA A 157 0.38 -7.70 12.97
CA ALA A 157 1.26 -6.74 13.64
C ALA A 157 1.70 -7.19 15.06
N ASN A 158 1.11 -8.26 15.60
CA ASN A 158 1.42 -8.79 16.93
C ASN A 158 1.86 -10.26 16.90
N ILE A 159 2.32 -10.76 15.74
CA ILE A 159 2.92 -12.09 15.64
C ILE A 159 4.07 -12.21 16.66
N LYS A 160 4.00 -13.26 17.48
CA LYS A 160 5.07 -13.61 18.42
C LYS A 160 6.06 -14.52 17.70
N VAL A 161 7.26 -14.01 17.47
CA VAL A 161 8.37 -14.79 16.90
C VAL A 161 9.01 -15.65 18.01
N ASP A 162 8.94 -16.97 17.88
CA ASP A 162 9.72 -17.88 18.72
C ASP A 162 11.16 -17.98 18.17
N TRP A 163 12.09 -17.36 18.89
CA TRP A 163 13.52 -17.32 18.53
C TRP A 163 14.24 -18.67 18.64
N LYS A 164 13.53 -19.75 18.98
CA LYS A 164 14.05 -21.13 18.95
C LYS A 164 13.76 -21.86 17.64
N LEU A 165 12.96 -21.28 16.74
CA LEU A 165 12.65 -21.84 15.43
C LEU A 165 13.88 -21.78 14.49
N PRO A 166 13.89 -22.54 13.39
CA PRO A 166 14.88 -22.37 12.34
C PRO A 166 14.88 -20.96 11.74
N ASP A 167 16.05 -20.46 11.33
CA ASP A 167 16.21 -19.09 10.79
C ASP A 167 15.23 -18.77 9.66
N ALA A 168 14.94 -19.72 8.78
CA ALA A 168 14.00 -19.55 7.68
C ALA A 168 12.56 -19.26 8.18
N GLU A 169 12.13 -19.94 9.25
CA GLU A 169 10.82 -19.73 9.86
C GLU A 169 10.78 -18.41 10.63
N ILE A 170 11.85 -18.08 11.37
CA ILE A 170 12.02 -16.79 12.03
C ILE A 170 11.90 -15.64 11.03
N ASN A 171 12.59 -15.73 9.89
CA ASN A 171 12.57 -14.69 8.87
C ASN A 171 11.21 -14.56 8.19
N ALA A 172 10.54 -15.68 7.90
CA ALA A 172 9.18 -15.65 7.33
C ALA A 172 8.19 -14.98 8.31
N LEU A 173 8.22 -15.34 9.59
CA LEU A 173 7.38 -14.72 10.61
C LEU A 173 7.72 -13.23 10.83
N SER A 174 9.00 -12.86 10.70
CA SER A 174 9.44 -11.47 10.79
C SER A 174 8.93 -10.65 9.61
N ALA A 175 8.96 -11.19 8.38
CA ALA A 175 8.38 -10.53 7.21
C ALA A 175 6.86 -10.29 7.36
N GLU A 176 6.15 -11.27 7.92
CA GLU A 176 4.73 -11.18 8.24
C GLU A 176 4.43 -10.11 9.30
N LEU A 177 5.24 -10.07 10.37
CA LEU A 177 5.16 -9.06 11.41
C LEU A 177 5.39 -7.64 10.84
N GLU A 178 6.40 -7.47 10.00
CA GLU A 178 6.72 -6.18 9.38
C GLU A 178 5.65 -5.73 8.39
N ARG A 179 5.03 -6.68 7.65
CA ARG A 179 3.86 -6.41 6.82
C ARG A 179 2.68 -5.93 7.66
N GLY A 180 2.38 -6.63 8.76
CA GLY A 180 1.34 -6.23 9.71
C GLY A 180 1.58 -4.83 10.27
N SER A 181 2.82 -4.53 10.68
CA SER A 181 3.24 -3.20 11.16
C SER A 181 3.04 -2.11 10.11
N ALA A 182 3.42 -2.37 8.85
CA ALA A 182 3.24 -1.44 7.73
C ALA A 182 1.76 -1.15 7.45
N TYR A 183 0.88 -2.16 7.46
CA TYR A 183 -0.56 -1.98 7.31
C TYR A 183 -1.16 -1.26 8.52
N GLN A 184 -0.76 -1.64 9.72
CA GLN A 184 -1.27 -1.06 10.96
C GLN A 184 -0.96 0.44 11.05
N THR A 185 0.17 0.90 10.51
CA THR A 185 0.61 2.30 10.50
C THR A 185 0.37 3.02 9.17
N MET A 186 -0.07 2.28 8.16
CA MET A 186 -0.28 2.76 6.79
C MET A 186 0.99 3.42 6.22
N ASN A 187 2.15 2.79 6.42
CA ASN A 187 3.43 3.33 5.97
C ASN A 187 3.57 3.23 4.45
N LEU A 188 3.91 4.34 3.80
CA LEU A 188 4.33 4.38 2.40
C LEU A 188 5.84 4.63 2.30
N THR A 189 6.51 3.84 1.45
CA THR A 189 7.95 3.92 1.20
C THR A 189 8.31 5.09 0.29
N THR A 190 9.38 5.81 0.62
CA THR A 190 9.93 6.89 -0.23
C THR A 190 11.05 6.38 -1.16
N ASP A 191 11.49 7.22 -2.08
CA ASP A 191 12.71 6.99 -2.89
C ASP A 191 14.03 7.21 -2.13
N SER A 192 13.97 7.68 -0.87
CA SER A 192 15.11 8.16 -0.12
C SER A 192 15.64 7.10 0.83
N VAL A 193 16.93 6.76 0.69
CA VAL A 193 17.61 5.78 1.56
C VAL A 193 17.86 6.39 2.94
N LEU A 194 17.66 5.58 3.98
CA LEU A 194 17.89 5.99 5.37
C LEU A 194 19.40 6.16 5.63
N GLN A 195 19.81 7.35 6.04
CA GLN A 195 21.24 7.65 6.27
C GLN A 195 21.78 6.77 7.42
N GLY A 196 22.90 6.08 7.18
CA GLY A 196 23.51 5.16 8.14
C GLY A 196 22.86 3.77 8.21
N TYR A 197 21.87 3.51 7.35
CA TYR A 197 21.17 2.22 7.22
C TYR A 197 20.93 1.91 5.73
N ASP A 198 22.01 1.60 5.01
CA ASP A 198 22.06 1.53 3.54
C ASP A 198 21.06 0.55 2.88
N TYR A 199 20.47 -0.33 3.68
CA TYR A 199 19.49 -1.34 3.28
C TYR A 199 18.03 -0.93 3.47
N TYR A 200 17.76 0.27 3.97
CA TYR A 200 16.43 0.74 4.33
C TYR A 200 16.05 2.04 3.63
N TYR A 201 14.75 2.27 3.49
CA TYR A 201 14.17 3.51 3.00
C TYR A 201 13.53 4.29 4.14
N TYR A 202 13.37 5.59 3.97
CA TYR A 202 12.42 6.34 4.78
C TYR A 202 10.99 5.91 4.43
N THR A 203 10.11 5.98 5.43
CA THR A 203 8.67 5.77 5.26
C THR A 203 7.89 6.94 5.83
N VAL A 204 6.70 7.19 5.28
CA VAL A 204 5.75 8.18 5.80
C VAL A 204 4.49 7.45 6.27
N PRO A 205 4.09 7.58 7.55
CA PRO A 205 2.87 6.97 8.05
C PRO A 205 1.64 7.80 7.68
N PHE A 206 0.55 7.12 7.30
CA PHE A 206 -0.74 7.74 6.95
C PHE A 206 -1.86 7.40 7.94
N LYS A 207 -1.55 6.80 9.08
CA LYS A 207 -2.51 6.59 10.16
C LYS A 207 -2.70 7.84 11.05
N GLU A 208 -3.89 8.01 11.63
CA GLU A 208 -4.19 9.05 12.62
C GLU A 208 -3.11 9.13 13.73
N LEU A 209 -2.86 10.33 14.25
CA LEU A 209 -1.93 10.63 15.37
C LEU A 209 -0.43 10.36 15.13
N SER A 210 -0.01 9.85 13.98
CA SER A 210 1.41 9.86 13.63
C SER A 210 1.77 11.20 12.98
N SER A 211 2.56 12.02 13.68
CA SER A 211 3.24 13.13 13.01
C SER A 211 4.09 12.52 11.88
N PRO A 212 3.91 12.95 10.62
CA PRO A 212 4.73 12.43 9.53
C PRO A 212 6.22 12.74 9.75
N ILE A 213 6.54 13.68 10.67
CA ILE A 213 7.89 14.13 11.03
C ILE A 213 8.67 13.07 11.84
N LYS A 214 8.03 12.00 12.34
CA LYS A 214 8.75 10.85 12.96
C LYS A 214 9.46 9.93 11.95
N MET A 215 9.83 10.46 10.78
CA MET A 215 10.54 9.78 9.68
C MET A 215 11.79 9.02 10.11
N ASN A 216 12.48 9.48 11.17
CA ASN A 216 13.75 8.90 11.62
C ASN A 216 13.62 7.65 12.51
N SER A 217 12.42 7.21 12.87
CA SER A 217 12.25 6.10 13.83
C SER A 217 11.84 4.76 13.24
N ASN A 218 11.28 4.72 12.02
CA ASN A 218 10.81 3.48 11.43
C ASN A 218 11.76 3.00 10.33
N LYS A 219 12.70 2.13 10.71
CA LYS A 219 13.53 1.33 9.78
C LYS A 219 12.71 0.21 9.12
N ASN A 220 11.41 0.39 8.97
CA ASN A 220 10.51 -0.69 8.62
C ASN A 220 10.15 -0.56 7.14
N PRO A 221 9.88 -1.67 6.45
CA PRO A 221 9.34 -1.60 5.11
C PRO A 221 7.96 -0.91 5.13
N GLY A 222 7.67 -0.15 4.08
CA GLY A 222 6.34 0.38 3.81
C GLY A 222 5.74 -0.25 2.57
N MET A 223 4.44 -0.01 2.38
CA MET A 223 3.78 -0.29 1.12
C MET A 223 4.30 0.65 0.04
N LEU A 224 4.13 0.27 -1.23
CA LEU A 224 4.60 1.07 -2.35
C LEU A 224 3.43 1.73 -3.07
N ARG A 225 3.54 3.03 -3.31
CA ARG A 225 2.70 3.79 -4.23
C ARG A 225 3.62 4.38 -5.29
N LEU A 226 3.18 4.41 -6.54
CA LEU A 226 3.99 4.95 -7.62
C LEU A 226 3.54 6.36 -7.97
N VAL A 227 4.49 7.14 -8.45
CA VAL A 227 4.27 8.48 -9.00
C VAL A 227 5.08 8.69 -10.26
N ARG A 228 4.59 9.52 -11.16
CA ARG A 228 5.31 10.10 -12.29
C ARG A 228 4.86 11.54 -12.51
N THR A 229 5.50 12.25 -13.42
CA THR A 229 4.96 13.52 -13.94
C THR A 229 3.76 13.24 -14.84
N ILE A 230 2.75 14.11 -14.83
CA ILE A 230 1.65 14.04 -15.81
C ILE A 230 2.26 14.14 -17.22
N PRO A 231 1.99 13.19 -18.13
CA PRO A 231 2.49 13.26 -19.50
C PRO A 231 1.99 14.53 -20.21
N THR A 232 2.88 15.24 -20.92
CA THR A 232 2.53 16.45 -21.66
C THR A 232 1.98 16.17 -23.06
N GLU A 233 2.11 14.94 -23.57
CA GLU A 233 1.53 14.47 -24.84
C GLU A 233 1.05 13.01 -24.71
N PRO A 234 0.00 12.60 -25.44
CA PRO A 234 -0.54 11.24 -25.45
C PRO A 234 0.33 10.23 -26.21
#